data_AF-A0A3B7D6F3-F1
#
_entry.id   AF-A0A3B7D6F3-F1
#
_cell.length_a   1.000
_cell.length_b   1.000
_cell.length_c   1.000
_cell.angle_alpha   90.00
_cell.angle_beta   90.00
_cell.angle_gamma   90.00
#
_symmetry.space_group_name_H-M   'P 1'
#
loop_
_entity.id
_entity.type
_entity.pdbx_description
1 polymer ?
#
loop_
_entity_poly.entity_id
_entity_poly.type
_entity_poly.pdbx_seq_one_letter_code
_entity_poly.pdbx_strand_id
1 'polypeptide(L)'
;MPTFENPAVDATEAEQALRGLVHATRRIDAPSQIYGVLGSLSQAVASLSQALHQIGSFHDEHGARTDATIIDPRQTGAAYRASWDLHRAAEMLTSVGKSIDSAHTSEATIIYQPRHLAAPSHGHATNEFSL
;
A
#
# COMPACT_ATOMS: atom_id res chain seq x y z
N MET A 1 -5.97 3.05 -18.04
CA MET A 1 -4.61 2.44 -17.97
C MET A 1 -3.68 3.60 -17.69
N PRO A 2 -2.77 3.50 -16.70
CA PRO A 2 -1.82 4.57 -16.43
C PRO A 2 -0.95 4.79 -17.67
N THR A 3 -0.78 6.06 -18.04
CA THR A 3 0.01 6.46 -19.20
C THR A 3 1.48 6.69 -18.85
N PHE A 4 1.80 6.93 -17.57
CA PHE A 4 3.17 7.15 -17.07
C PHE A 4 3.89 8.36 -17.69
N GLU A 5 3.15 9.25 -18.37
CA GLU A 5 3.69 10.41 -19.09
C GLU A 5 3.39 11.73 -18.36
N ASN A 6 2.43 11.73 -17.43
CA ASN A 6 1.99 12.95 -16.75
C ASN A 6 1.89 12.71 -15.23
N PRO A 7 2.88 13.19 -14.45
CA PRO A 7 2.93 12.91 -13.02
C PRO A 7 1.72 13.44 -12.24
N ALA A 8 1.06 14.51 -12.70
CA ALA A 8 -0.14 15.03 -12.05
C ALA A 8 -1.38 14.14 -12.27
N VAL A 9 -1.52 13.59 -13.48
CA VAL A 9 -2.57 12.62 -13.80
C VAL A 9 -2.30 11.31 -13.04
N ASP A 10 -1.08 10.80 -13.10
CA ASP A 10 -0.70 9.55 -12.45
C ASP A 10 -0.86 9.63 -10.91
N ALA A 11 -0.56 10.79 -10.30
CA ALA A 11 -0.82 11.01 -8.87
C ALA A 11 -2.32 10.96 -8.53
N THR A 12 -3.18 11.51 -9.40
CA THR A 12 -4.64 11.44 -9.23
C THR A 12 -5.14 10.01 -9.36
N GLU A 13 -4.63 9.25 -10.33
CA GLU A 13 -4.97 7.83 -10.50
C GLU A 13 -4.53 6.99 -9.29
N ALA A 14 -3.32 7.22 -8.77
CA ALA A 14 -2.83 6.57 -7.56
C ALA A 14 -3.73 6.86 -6.36
N GLU A 15 -4.16 8.12 -6.19
CA GLU A 15 -5.10 8.50 -5.15
C GLU A 15 -6.43 7.74 -5.27
N GLN A 16 -7.03 7.68 -6.47
CA GLN A 16 -8.28 6.94 -6.69
C GLN A 16 -8.12 5.44 -6.45
N ALA A 17 -7.00 4.85 -6.89
CA ALA A 17 -6.70 3.45 -6.65
C ALA A 17 -6.61 3.13 -5.15
N LEU A 18 -5.96 3.98 -4.37
CA LEU A 18 -5.87 3.84 -2.90
C LEU A 18 -7.25 3.98 -2.24
N ARG A 19 -8.08 4.95 -2.66
CA ARG A 19 -9.47 5.07 -2.17
C ARG A 19 -10.29 3.83 -2.50
N GLY A 20 -10.16 3.31 -3.72
CA GLY A 20 -10.81 2.08 -4.15
C GLY A 20 -10.38 0.88 -3.32
N LEU A 21 -9.08 0.76 -3.03
CA LEU A 21 -8.53 -0.28 -2.16
C LEU A 21 -9.10 -0.17 -0.74
N VAL A 22 -9.13 1.03 -0.14
CA VAL A 22 -9.73 1.28 1.18
C VAL A 22 -11.21 0.88 1.21
N HIS A 23 -11.95 1.08 0.12
CA HIS A 23 -13.34 0.64 0.04
C HIS A 23 -13.43 -0.89 -0.03
N ALA A 24 -12.63 -1.53 -0.88
CA ALA A 24 -12.64 -2.98 -1.08
C ALA A 24 -12.20 -3.77 0.17
N THR A 25 -11.20 -3.28 0.91
CA THR A 25 -10.69 -3.96 2.11
C THR A 25 -11.67 -3.95 3.29
N ARG A 26 -12.77 -3.18 3.23
CA ARG A 26 -13.84 -3.24 4.24
C ARG A 26 -14.53 -4.62 4.30
N ARG A 27 -14.54 -5.35 3.19
CA ARG A 27 -15.16 -6.68 3.09
C ARG A 27 -14.29 -7.57 2.21
N ILE A 28 -13.39 -8.30 2.85
CA ILE A 28 -12.60 -9.35 2.20
C ILE A 28 -13.37 -10.66 2.38
N ASP A 29 -14.06 -11.09 1.32
CA ASP A 29 -14.90 -12.30 1.36
C ASP A 29 -14.09 -13.59 1.24
N ALA A 30 -12.95 -13.54 0.55
CA ALA A 30 -12.03 -14.65 0.37
C ALA A 30 -10.66 -14.30 0.97
N PRO A 31 -10.26 -14.91 2.10
CA PRO A 31 -8.97 -14.62 2.74
C PRO A 31 -7.76 -14.85 1.82
N SER A 32 -7.87 -15.72 0.81
CA SER A 32 -6.84 -15.92 -0.22
C SER A 32 -6.49 -14.66 -1.01
N GLN A 33 -7.34 -13.62 -0.99
CA GLN A 33 -7.06 -12.33 -1.63
C GLN A 33 -6.03 -11.50 -0.86
N ILE A 34 -5.92 -11.68 0.46
CA ILE A 34 -5.08 -10.85 1.34
C ILE A 34 -3.60 -10.94 0.92
N TYR A 35 -3.14 -12.14 0.58
CA TYR A 35 -1.78 -12.36 0.09
C TYR A 35 -1.46 -11.48 -1.14
N GLY A 36 -2.30 -11.54 -2.18
CA GLY A 36 -2.12 -10.72 -3.38
C GLY A 36 -2.22 -9.21 -3.11
N VAL A 37 -3.10 -8.80 -2.19
CA VAL A 37 -3.24 -7.40 -1.75
C VAL A 37 -1.95 -6.92 -1.08
N LEU A 38 -1.39 -7.70 -0.15
CA LEU A 38 -0.15 -7.36 0.55
C LEU A 38 1.05 -7.29 -0.41
N GLY A 39 1.16 -8.22 -1.36
CA GLY A 39 2.19 -8.16 -2.40
C GLY A 39 2.09 -6.91 -3.28
N SER A 40 0.87 -6.53 -3.68
CA SER A 40 0.63 -5.31 -4.47
C SER A 40 0.93 -4.05 -3.67
N LEU A 41 0.57 -4.01 -2.38
CA LEU A 41 0.87 -2.90 -1.48
C LEU A 41 2.37 -2.72 -1.24
N SER A 42 3.13 -3.82 -1.15
CA SER A 42 4.59 -3.75 -1.02
C SER A 42 5.22 -3.07 -2.24
N GLN A 43 4.81 -3.46 -3.45
CA GLN A 43 5.26 -2.82 -4.69
C GLN A 43 4.82 -1.35 -4.78
N ALA A 44 3.57 -1.04 -4.40
CA ALA A 44 3.06 0.32 -4.42
C ALA A 44 3.84 1.25 -3.46
N VAL A 45 4.20 0.75 -2.26
CA VAL A 45 5.01 1.50 -1.29
C VAL A 45 6.44 1.73 -1.80
N ALA A 46 7.04 0.74 -2.47
CA ALA A 46 8.35 0.90 -3.10
C ALA A 46 8.31 1.95 -4.23
N SER A 47 7.29 1.93 -5.09
CA SER A 47 7.11 2.94 -6.14
C SER A 47 6.84 4.33 -5.56
N LEU A 48 6.05 4.44 -4.49
CA LEU A 48 5.80 5.73 -3.83
C LEU A 48 7.07 6.27 -3.18
N SER A 49 7.88 5.42 -2.52
CA SER A 49 9.20 5.80 -2.00
C SER A 49 10.08 6.36 -3.12
N GLN A 50 10.15 5.68 -4.27
CA GLN A 50 10.92 6.14 -5.42
C GLN A 50 10.40 7.49 -5.97
N ALA A 51 9.10 7.67 -6.08
CA ALA A 51 8.51 8.93 -6.54
C ALA A 51 8.85 10.10 -5.58
N LEU A 52 8.81 9.86 -4.26
CA LEU A 52 9.20 10.88 -3.27
C LEU A 52 10.68 11.23 -3.36
N HIS A 53 11.58 10.25 -3.58
CA HIS A 53 12.98 10.55 -3.86
C HIS A 53 13.14 11.39 -5.13
N GLN A 54 12.44 11.07 -6.21
CA GLN A 54 12.53 11.83 -7.46
C GLN A 54 12.05 13.28 -7.31
N ILE A 55 10.94 13.49 -6.59
CA ILE A 55 10.44 14.84 -6.29
C ILE A 55 11.40 15.58 -5.34
N GLY A 56 12.01 14.88 -4.37
CA GLY A 56 13.04 15.44 -3.50
C GLY A 56 14.27 15.92 -4.29
N SER A 57 14.76 15.09 -5.21
CA SER A 57 15.91 15.41 -6.06
C SER A 57 15.66 16.58 -7.01
N PHE A 58 14.41 16.81 -7.44
CA PHE A 58 14.07 18.04 -8.16
C PHE A 58 14.44 19.30 -7.34
N HIS A 59 14.25 19.25 -6.02
CA HIS A 59 14.57 20.36 -5.13
C HIS A 59 16.05 20.43 -4.75
N ASP A 60 16.82 19.34 -4.83
CA ASP A 60 18.29 19.36 -4.62
C ASP A 60 19.01 20.25 -5.64
N GLU A 61 18.48 20.34 -6.86
CA GLU A 61 19.09 21.03 -7.99
C GLU A 61 18.72 22.52 -8.10
N HIS A 62 18.19 23.13 -7.03
CA HIS A 62 17.61 24.48 -6.97
C HIS A 62 18.52 25.65 -7.41
N GLY A 63 19.80 25.41 -7.70
CA GLY A 63 20.76 26.37 -8.28
C GLY A 63 21.50 25.90 -9.53
N ALA A 64 21.33 24.65 -9.97
CA ALA A 64 21.95 24.09 -11.17
C ALA A 64 21.01 24.12 -12.38
N ARG A 65 19.70 24.28 -12.14
CA ARG A 65 18.68 24.30 -13.17
C ARG A 65 18.51 25.69 -13.80
N THR A 66 18.75 25.75 -15.10
CA THR A 66 18.54 26.95 -15.92
C THR A 66 17.05 27.23 -16.19
N ASP A 67 16.19 26.22 -16.04
CA ASP A 67 14.75 26.27 -16.29
C ASP A 67 13.90 26.48 -15.02
N ALA A 68 14.49 26.33 -13.83
CA ALA A 68 13.81 26.41 -12.54
C ALA A 68 14.72 27.02 -11.46
N THR A 69 15.26 28.21 -11.74
CA THR A 69 16.13 28.91 -10.78
C THR A 69 15.29 29.56 -9.67
N ILE A 70 15.63 29.28 -8.41
CA ILE A 70 15.08 30.04 -7.29
C ILE A 70 15.70 31.44 -7.30
N ILE A 71 14.90 32.45 -7.64
CA ILE A 71 15.37 33.85 -7.79
C ILE A 71 15.56 34.53 -6.43
N ASP A 72 14.78 34.15 -5.42
CA ASP A 72 14.89 34.70 -4.05
C ASP A 72 15.71 33.78 -3.13
N PRO A 73 16.89 34.20 -2.65
CA PRO A 73 17.70 33.44 -1.70
C PRO A 73 16.97 33.03 -0.41
N ARG A 74 15.90 33.74 -0.02
CA ARG A 74 15.07 33.36 1.14
C ARG A 74 14.27 32.09 0.88
N GLN A 75 14.01 31.74 -0.37
CA GLN A 75 13.28 30.54 -0.76
C GLN A 75 14.16 29.29 -0.92
N THR A 76 15.50 29.45 -0.98
CA THR A 76 16.44 28.32 -0.99
C THR A 76 16.28 27.42 0.25
N GLY A 77 16.05 28.02 1.42
CA GLY A 77 15.78 27.26 2.64
C GLY A 77 14.49 26.44 2.59
N ALA A 78 13.47 26.91 1.86
CA ALA A 78 12.22 26.17 1.68
C ALA A 78 12.40 24.97 0.75
N ALA A 79 13.15 25.13 -0.35
CA ALA A 79 13.45 24.03 -1.26
C ALA A 79 14.29 22.93 -0.61
N TYR A 80 15.34 23.31 0.14
CA TYR A 80 16.13 22.35 0.91
C TYR A 80 15.26 21.57 1.91
N ARG A 81 14.37 22.27 2.62
CA ARG A 81 13.45 21.64 3.56
C ARG A 81 12.50 20.66 2.88
N ALA A 82 11.95 21.04 1.72
CA ALA A 82 11.08 20.17 0.94
C ALA A 82 11.81 18.91 0.48
N SER A 83 13.03 19.04 -0.07
CA SER A 83 13.87 17.88 -0.44
C SER A 83 14.08 16.95 0.77
N TRP A 84 14.56 17.51 1.88
CA TRP A 84 14.84 16.75 3.10
C TRP A 84 13.61 15.98 3.61
N ASP A 85 12.47 16.66 3.70
CA ASP A 85 11.24 16.04 4.21
C ASP A 85 10.74 14.93 3.26
N LEU A 86 10.87 15.11 1.94
CA LEU A 86 10.50 14.10 0.94
C LEU A 86 11.41 12.86 0.98
N HIS A 87 12.72 13.05 1.06
CA HIS A 87 13.67 11.93 1.21
C HIS A 87 13.45 11.19 2.53
N ARG A 88 13.22 11.92 3.62
CA ARG A 88 12.89 11.31 4.91
C ARG A 88 11.59 10.49 4.83
N ALA A 89 10.56 11.01 4.17
CA ALA A 89 9.30 10.29 3.99
C ALA A 89 9.50 9.02 3.13
N ALA A 90 10.34 9.07 2.11
CA ALA A 90 10.70 7.91 1.30
C ALA A 90 11.38 6.80 2.13
N GLU A 91 12.32 7.16 3.01
CA GLU A 91 12.95 6.21 3.94
C GLU A 91 11.96 5.61 4.94
N MET A 92 10.99 6.40 5.39
CA MET A 92 9.88 5.89 6.21
C MET A 92 9.03 4.89 5.45
N LEU A 93 8.72 5.15 4.17
CA LEU A 93 8.01 4.19 3.31
C LEU A 93 8.81 2.91 3.09
N THR A 94 10.14 2.99 2.91
CA THR A 94 11.00 1.80 2.85
C THR A 94 10.89 0.96 4.12
N SER A 95 10.79 1.60 5.29
CA SER A 95 10.57 0.90 6.56
C SER A 95 9.17 0.28 6.66
N VAL A 96 8.13 0.98 6.20
CA VAL A 96 6.75 0.45 6.09
C VAL A 96 6.70 -0.76 5.16
N GLY A 97 7.40 -0.71 4.02
CA GLY A 97 7.50 -1.82 3.06
C GLY A 97 8.01 -3.10 3.71
N LYS A 98 9.05 -3.02 4.55
CA LYS A 98 9.57 -4.17 5.31
C LYS A 98 8.52 -4.78 6.25
N SER A 99 7.70 -3.96 6.90
CA SER A 99 6.60 -4.45 7.74
C SER A 99 5.52 -5.14 6.92
N ILE A 100 5.20 -4.62 5.73
CA ILE A 100 4.25 -5.24 4.79
C ILE A 100 4.79 -6.58 4.28
N ASP A 101 6.07 -6.65 3.89
CA ASP A 101 6.72 -7.89 3.44
C ASP A 101 6.75 -8.96 4.52
N SER A 102 6.98 -8.55 5.77
CA SER A 102 6.91 -9.46 6.91
C SER A 102 5.49 -9.99 7.10
N ALA A 103 4.46 -9.13 7.01
CA ALA A 103 3.07 -9.55 7.09
C ALA A 103 2.69 -10.48 5.94
N HIS A 104 3.14 -10.17 4.72
CA HIS A 104 2.94 -11.01 3.53
C HIS A 104 3.55 -12.40 3.69
N THR A 105 4.75 -12.48 4.29
CA THR A 105 5.41 -13.74 4.60
C THR A 105 4.64 -14.53 5.66
N SER A 106 4.14 -13.88 6.71
CA SER A 106 3.31 -14.52 7.73
C SER A 106 1.98 -15.02 7.15
N GLU A 107 1.32 -14.22 6.30
CA GLU A 107 0.05 -14.56 5.65
C GLU A 107 0.16 -15.84 4.82
N ALA A 108 1.29 -16.04 4.13
CA ALA A 108 1.56 -17.25 3.36
C ALA A 108 1.54 -18.55 4.19
N THR A 109 1.67 -18.44 5.52
CA THR A 109 1.68 -19.58 6.45
C THR A 109 0.30 -19.91 7.02
N ILE A 110 -0.69 -19.04 6.83
CA ILE A 110 -2.03 -19.21 7.39
C ILE A 110 -2.84 -20.22 6.57
N ILE A 111 -3.43 -21.20 7.24
CA ILE A 111 -4.36 -22.16 6.63
C ILE A 111 -5.79 -21.74 6.95
N TYR A 112 -6.53 -21.31 5.92
CA TYR A 112 -7.95 -20.99 6.05
C TYR A 112 -8.80 -22.25 5.88
N GLN A 113 -9.48 -22.66 6.95
CA GLN A 113 -10.46 -23.73 6.87
C GLN A 113 -11.75 -23.17 6.22
N PRO A 114 -12.26 -23.79 5.13
CA PRO A 114 -13.54 -23.38 4.56
C PRO A 114 -14.58 -23.47 5.66
N ARG A 115 -15.43 -22.46 5.79
CA ARG A 115 -16.55 -22.48 6.74
C ARG A 115 -17.40 -23.70 6.40
N HIS A 116 -17.26 -24.76 7.19
CA HIS A 116 -17.99 -26.00 6.99
C HIS A 116 -19.48 -25.64 7.00
N LEU A 117 -20.21 -25.94 5.93
CA LEU A 117 -21.67 -26.02 6.01
C LEU A 117 -21.93 -27.00 7.15
N ALA A 118 -22.51 -26.49 8.24
CA ALA A 118 -22.87 -27.31 9.38
C ALA A 118 -23.77 -28.44 8.84
N ALA A 119 -23.26 -29.67 8.86
CA ALA A 119 -24.09 -30.81 8.56
C ALA A 119 -25.24 -30.81 9.57
N PRO A 120 -26.51 -30.91 9.15
CA PRO A 120 -27.61 -30.95 10.08
C PRO A 120 -27.40 -32.17 11.00
N SER A 121 -27.28 -31.91 12.29
CA SER A 121 -27.25 -32.93 13.34
C SER A 121 -28.53 -33.75 13.26
N HIS A 122 -28.48 -34.90 12.58
CA HIS A 122 -29.56 -35.86 12.63
C HIS A 122 -29.44 -36.56 13.98
N GLY A 123 -30.36 -36.19 14.87
CA GLY A 123 -30.44 -36.64 16.25
C GLY A 123 -30.40 -38.16 16.35
N HIS A 124 -29.59 -38.62 17.30
CA HIS A 124 -29.61 -39.99 17.78
C HIS A 124 -30.96 -40.22 18.49
N ALA A 125 -31.91 -40.84 17.80
CA ALA A 125 -33.11 -41.36 18.44
C ALA A 125 -32.71 -42.60 19.25
N THR A 126 -32.37 -42.39 20.52
CA THR A 126 -32.39 -43.45 21.53
C THR A 126 -33.84 -43.85 21.75
N ASN A 127 -34.25 -44.95 21.12
CA ASN A 127 -35.49 -45.63 21.47
C ASN A 127 -35.14 -46.63 22.58
N GLU A 128 -35.25 -46.19 23.83
CA GLU A 128 -35.24 -47.09 24.98
C GLU A 128 -36.60 -47.81 25.10
N PHE A 129 -36.49 -49.12 25.35
CA PHE A 129 -37.50 -50.11 25.67
C PHE A 129 -38.67 -49.64 26.56
N SER A 130 -39.88 -50.17 26.29
CA SER A 130 -40.75 -50.77 27.32
C SER A 130 -41.86 -51.65 26.74
N LEU A 131 -41.81 -52.93 27.17
CA LEU A 131 -42.84 -53.98 27.30
C LEU A 131 -43.62 -54.48 26.07
#